data_AF-A0A8C3IK60-F1
#
_entry.id   AF-A0A8C3IK60-F1
#
_cell.length_a   1.000
_cell.length_b   1.000
_cell.length_c   1.000
_cell.angle_alpha   90.00
_cell.angle_beta   90.00
_cell.angle_gamma   90.00
#
_symmetry.space_group_name_H-M   'P 1'
#
loop_
_entity.id
_entity.type
_entity.pdbx_description
1 polymer ?
#
loop_
_entity_poly.entity_id
_entity_poly.type
_entity_poly.pdbx_seq_one_letter_code
_entity_poly.pdbx_strand_id
1 'polypeptide(L)'
;MDDFFQQVEELRNNIAKIAQNVEEVKKKHSIILSAPNPEGRTKEELEDLNKEIKKIANKTQAKLKAIEQSFDQDGNANRTSVDLRIQKTQHSVLSWKLVEVMTEYNTTQTRFRERSKGRIQRQLEITGKNTTDEELEEMLESGNPSIFTSDIISDSQITRQALNEIESRHKDIMKLESSIRALHDMFMDMAMFVETQGEMINSIEKNVMNASDYVEHAKEETKKAVKYQSKARRVRFFSGFSITQLIWHNIKVVFTVVNFTCCNLMFFKCLHLSILLWVCVCSMHQCWRVFPSNTQGQPQPFPTSSCFEERGINDGATSP
;
A
#
# COMPACT_ATOMS: atom_id res chain seq x y z
N MET A 1 2.63 -1.06 -12.32
CA MET A 1 2.96 -0.22 -11.16
C MET A 1 4.46 -0.16 -10.91
N ASP A 2 5.20 -1.28 -10.96
CA ASP A 2 6.65 -1.25 -10.75
C ASP A 2 7.41 -0.36 -11.75
N ASP A 3 7.07 -0.43 -13.04
CA ASP A 3 7.65 0.45 -14.07
C ASP A 3 7.34 1.94 -13.80
N PHE A 4 6.12 2.26 -13.37
CA PHE A 4 5.76 3.62 -12.96
C PHE A 4 6.58 4.10 -11.75
N PHE A 5 6.76 3.26 -10.73
CA PHE A 5 7.58 3.62 -9.58
C PHE A 5 9.05 3.80 -9.95
N GLN A 6 9.57 3.01 -10.90
CA GLN A 6 10.91 3.21 -11.44
C GLN A 6 11.04 4.55 -12.17
N GLN A 7 10.03 4.94 -12.97
CA GLN A 7 9.98 6.26 -13.62
C GLN A 7 9.92 7.41 -12.61
N VAL A 8 9.10 7.27 -11.55
CA VAL A 8 9.02 8.24 -10.44
C VAL A 8 10.37 8.38 -9.74
N GLU A 9 11.04 7.26 -9.44
CA GLU A 9 12.34 7.30 -8.77
C GLU A 9 13.41 7.95 -9.66
N GLU A 10 13.39 7.68 -10.97
CA GLU A 10 14.29 8.37 -11.90
C GLU A 10 14.01 9.89 -11.95
N LEU A 11 12.75 10.30 -11.95
CA LEU A 11 12.36 11.72 -11.88
C LEU A 11 12.85 12.38 -10.59
N ARG A 12 12.69 11.72 -9.44
CA ARG A 12 13.18 12.21 -8.14
C ARG A 12 14.70 12.40 -8.16
N ASN A 13 15.43 11.43 -8.70
CA ASN A 13 16.88 11.49 -8.81
C ASN A 13 17.34 12.60 -9.77
N ASN A 14 16.64 12.79 -10.89
CA ASN A 14 16.92 13.90 -11.80
C ASN A 14 16.70 15.26 -11.13
N ILE A 15 15.58 15.45 -10.41
CA ILE A 15 15.28 16.69 -9.69
C ILE A 15 16.32 16.95 -8.58
N ALA A 16 16.69 15.92 -7.82
CA ALA A 16 17.74 16.02 -6.81
C ALA A 16 19.09 16.42 -7.43
N LYS A 17 19.43 15.85 -8.60
CA LYS A 17 20.65 16.22 -9.34
C LYS A 17 20.61 17.66 -9.83
N ILE A 18 19.47 18.17 -10.29
CA ILE A 18 19.32 19.59 -10.64
C ILE A 18 19.59 20.44 -9.39
N ALA A 19 18.95 20.13 -8.26
CA ALA A 19 19.13 20.89 -7.03
C ALA A 19 20.61 20.93 -6.57
N GLN A 20 21.32 19.80 -6.68
CA GLN A 20 22.76 19.75 -6.41
C GLN A 20 23.56 20.63 -7.37
N ASN A 21 23.29 20.55 -8.67
CA ASN A 21 23.97 21.38 -9.68
C ASN A 21 23.71 22.87 -9.45
N VAL A 22 22.50 23.26 -9.03
CA VAL A 22 22.17 24.65 -8.67
C VAL A 22 23.04 25.15 -7.51
N GLU A 23 23.30 24.30 -6.51
CA GLU A 23 24.20 24.65 -5.41
C GLU A 23 25.65 24.79 -5.87
N GLU A 24 26.11 23.93 -6.78
CA GLU A 24 27.43 24.09 -7.41
C GLU A 24 27.53 25.37 -8.25
N VAL A 25 26.48 25.73 -8.98
CA VAL A 25 26.38 27.01 -9.71
C VAL A 25 26.54 28.19 -8.76
N LYS A 26 25.89 28.18 -7.58
CA LYS A 26 26.07 29.24 -6.56
C LYS A 26 27.52 29.37 -6.11
N LYS A 27 28.20 28.24 -5.87
CA LYS A 27 29.62 28.24 -5.48
C LYS A 27 30.49 28.83 -6.58
N LYS A 28 30.30 28.40 -7.83
CA LYS A 28 31.04 28.91 -8.99
C LYS A 28 30.79 30.40 -9.21
N HIS A 29 29.55 30.88 -9.09
CA HIS A 29 29.24 32.30 -9.12
C HIS A 29 29.96 33.10 -8.03
N SER A 30 30.03 32.57 -6.79
CA SER A 30 30.77 33.21 -5.71
C SER A 30 32.27 33.32 -6.01
N ILE A 31 32.88 32.28 -6.59
CA ILE A 31 34.30 32.27 -6.99
C ILE A 31 34.55 33.27 -8.13
N ILE A 32 33.66 33.28 -9.13
CA ILE A 32 33.75 34.19 -10.28
C ILE A 32 33.64 35.65 -9.82
N LEU A 33 32.79 35.93 -8.82
CA LEU A 33 32.70 37.25 -8.22
C LEU A 33 33.89 37.56 -7.32
N SER A 34 34.51 36.62 -6.60
CA SER A 34 35.59 36.97 -5.67
C SER A 34 36.88 37.47 -6.35
N ALA A 35 37.09 37.14 -7.63
CA ALA A 35 38.27 37.56 -8.40
C ALA A 35 37.94 38.61 -9.49
N PRO A 36 38.78 39.65 -9.69
CA PRO A 36 38.63 40.59 -10.80
C PRO A 36 38.70 39.91 -12.18
N ASN A 37 39.64 38.97 -12.33
CA ASN A 37 39.80 38.16 -13.53
C ASN A 37 39.79 36.67 -13.15
N PRO A 38 38.61 36.02 -13.14
CA PRO A 38 38.47 34.64 -12.71
C PRO A 38 39.02 33.69 -13.78
N GLU A 39 39.57 32.57 -13.32
CA GLU A 39 40.15 31.55 -14.20
C GLU A 39 39.13 31.07 -15.25
N GLY A 40 39.57 30.97 -16.50
CA GLY A 40 38.72 30.50 -17.62
C GLY A 40 38.11 29.12 -17.35
N ARG A 41 38.84 28.25 -16.65
CA ARG A 41 38.36 26.92 -16.23
C ARG A 41 37.10 27.00 -15.36
N THR A 42 37.02 27.95 -14.43
CA THR A 42 35.83 28.09 -13.56
C THR A 42 34.61 28.52 -14.37
N LYS A 43 34.81 29.36 -15.40
CA LYS A 43 33.74 29.78 -16.33
C LYS A 43 33.26 28.62 -17.20
N GLU A 44 34.17 27.77 -17.68
CA GLU A 44 33.84 26.56 -18.45
C GLU A 44 33.04 25.56 -17.61
N GLU A 45 33.48 25.28 -16.38
CA GLU A 45 32.76 24.41 -15.45
C GLU A 45 31.35 24.95 -15.13
N LEU A 46 31.17 26.27 -15.03
CA LEU A 46 29.85 26.89 -14.85
C LEU A 46 28.96 26.68 -16.09
N GLU A 47 29.50 26.84 -17.29
CA GLU A 47 28.74 26.60 -18.52
C GLU A 47 28.29 25.14 -18.65
N ASP A 48 29.14 24.20 -18.26
CA ASP A 48 28.80 22.77 -18.30
C ASP A 48 27.73 22.42 -17.27
N LEU A 49 27.78 23.01 -16.07
CA LEU A 49 26.70 22.90 -15.08
C LEU A 49 25.38 23.44 -15.64
N ASN A 50 25.39 24.61 -16.29
CA ASN A 50 24.18 25.19 -16.89
C ASN A 50 23.60 24.31 -18.01
N LYS A 51 24.46 23.74 -18.87
CA LYS A 51 24.05 22.79 -19.91
C LYS A 51 23.45 21.52 -19.32
N GLU A 52 24.07 20.97 -18.27
CA GLU A 52 23.59 19.76 -17.61
C GLU A 52 22.25 20.00 -16.88
N ILE A 53 22.09 21.14 -16.19
CA ILE A 53 20.80 21.55 -15.60
C ILE A 53 19.72 21.60 -16.68
N LYS A 54 19.97 22.29 -17.79
CA LYS A 54 19.02 22.40 -18.91
C LYS A 54 18.65 21.03 -19.48
N LYS A 55 19.64 20.16 -19.68
CA LYS A 55 19.44 18.80 -20.21
C LYS A 55 18.59 17.94 -19.28
N ILE A 56 18.90 17.92 -17.99
CA ILE A 56 18.15 17.12 -17.01
C ILE A 56 16.73 17.68 -16.85
N ALA A 57 16.58 19.00 -16.82
CA ALA A 57 15.28 19.64 -16.68
C ALA A 57 14.37 19.34 -17.88
N ASN A 58 14.86 19.47 -19.13
CA ASN A 58 14.11 19.08 -20.33
C ASN A 58 13.74 17.59 -20.33
N LYS A 59 14.65 16.71 -19.91
CA LYS A 59 14.38 15.26 -19.80
C LYS A 59 13.29 14.98 -18.76
N THR A 60 13.36 15.64 -17.61
CA THR A 60 12.40 15.51 -16.51
C THR A 60 11.02 16.00 -16.95
N GLN A 61 10.97 17.15 -17.60
CA GLN A 61 9.75 17.74 -18.14
C GLN A 61 9.10 16.84 -19.21
N ALA A 62 9.87 16.31 -20.17
CA ALA A 62 9.35 15.42 -21.20
C ALA A 62 8.74 14.14 -20.59
N LYS A 63 9.36 13.61 -19.53
CA LYS A 63 8.84 12.45 -18.80
C LYS A 63 7.58 12.77 -18.01
N LEU A 64 7.50 13.93 -17.35
CA LEU A 64 6.28 14.37 -16.69
C LEU A 64 5.12 14.52 -17.69
N LYS A 65 5.36 15.16 -18.84
CA LYS A 65 4.37 15.25 -19.94
C LYS A 65 3.92 13.86 -20.44
N ALA A 66 4.84 12.90 -20.55
CA ALA A 66 4.49 11.54 -20.97
C ALA A 66 3.62 10.81 -19.93
N ILE A 67 3.89 11.00 -18.64
CA ILE A 67 3.05 10.46 -17.55
C ILE A 67 1.67 11.12 -17.59
N GLU A 68 1.59 12.43 -17.82
CA GLU A 68 0.31 13.14 -17.94
C GLU A 68 -0.56 12.61 -19.10
N GLN A 69 0.02 12.43 -20.28
CA GLN A 69 -0.68 11.88 -21.45
C GLN A 69 -1.22 10.46 -21.23
N SER A 70 -0.58 9.69 -20.35
CA SER A 70 -1.08 8.36 -19.97
C SER A 70 -2.40 8.42 -19.18
N PHE A 71 -2.71 9.56 -18.54
CA PHE A 71 -3.96 9.73 -17.79
C PHE A 71 -5.19 9.90 -18.69
N ASP A 72 -5.03 10.55 -19.85
CA ASP A 72 -6.15 10.88 -20.75
C ASP A 72 -6.58 9.69 -21.62
N GLN A 73 -5.66 8.77 -21.94
CA GLN A 73 -5.97 7.56 -22.72
C GLN A 73 -6.85 6.56 -21.95
N ASP A 74 -6.79 6.58 -20.61
CA ASP A 74 -7.55 5.69 -19.73
C ASP A 74 -8.97 6.19 -19.40
N GLY A 75 -9.41 7.32 -19.98
CA GLY A 75 -10.73 7.93 -19.75
C GLY A 75 -11.95 7.11 -20.19
N ASN A 76 -11.76 5.96 -20.84
CA ASN A 76 -12.83 5.16 -21.42
C ASN A 76 -13.22 3.89 -20.64
N ALA A 77 -12.67 3.69 -19.43
CA ALA A 77 -13.12 2.63 -18.54
C ALA A 77 -13.27 3.18 -17.12
N ASN A 78 -14.39 2.83 -16.50
CA ASN A 78 -14.79 3.14 -15.14
C ASN A 78 -13.82 2.55 -14.08
N ARG A 79 -12.54 2.95 -14.13
CA ARG A 79 -11.46 2.62 -13.19
C ARG A 79 -10.99 3.92 -12.56
N THR A 80 -11.78 4.40 -11.61
CA THR A 80 -11.29 5.19 -10.47
C THR A 80 -10.37 4.31 -9.61
N SER A 81 -9.33 3.73 -10.20
CA SER A 81 -8.44 2.80 -9.51
C SER A 81 -7.57 3.60 -8.54
N VAL A 82 -7.25 2.97 -7.41
CA VAL A 82 -6.27 3.49 -6.45
C VAL A 82 -4.95 3.84 -7.17
N ASP A 83 -4.59 3.08 -8.19
CA ASP A 83 -3.41 3.30 -9.02
C ASP A 83 -3.45 4.65 -9.76
N LEU A 84 -4.57 5.01 -10.42
CA LEU A 84 -4.69 6.31 -11.10
C LEU A 84 -4.55 7.48 -10.12
N ARG A 85 -5.10 7.34 -8.89
CA ARG A 85 -4.98 8.36 -7.83
C ARG A 85 -3.55 8.51 -7.35
N ILE A 86 -2.84 7.40 -7.16
CA ILE A 86 -1.42 7.39 -6.79
C ILE A 86 -0.60 8.07 -7.89
N GLN A 87 -0.82 7.70 -9.16
CA GLN A 87 -0.04 8.26 -10.27
C GLN A 87 -0.27 9.77 -10.42
N LYS A 88 -1.51 10.24 -10.37
CA LYS A 88 -1.84 11.67 -10.39
C LYS A 88 -1.19 12.43 -9.23
N THR A 89 -1.24 11.87 -8.03
CA THR A 89 -0.64 12.51 -6.84
C THR A 89 0.89 12.59 -6.97
N GLN A 90 1.55 11.51 -7.40
CA GLN A 90 3.01 11.51 -7.61
C GLN A 90 3.41 12.49 -8.72
N HIS A 91 2.69 12.50 -9.85
CA HIS A 91 2.91 13.47 -10.92
C HIS A 91 2.83 14.91 -10.40
N SER A 92 1.76 15.26 -9.68
CA SER A 92 1.57 16.59 -9.10
C SER A 92 2.71 16.99 -8.17
N VAL A 93 3.13 16.10 -7.25
CA VAL A 93 4.23 16.37 -6.31
C VAL A 93 5.56 16.58 -7.04
N LEU A 94 5.87 15.75 -8.03
CA LEU A 94 7.12 15.85 -8.80
C LEU A 94 7.15 17.11 -9.67
N SER A 95 6.04 17.47 -10.30
CA SER A 95 5.91 18.71 -11.08
C SER A 95 6.12 19.94 -10.20
N TRP A 96 5.52 19.96 -9.00
CA TRP A 96 5.76 21.04 -8.03
C TRP A 96 7.22 21.12 -7.61
N LYS A 97 7.84 19.98 -7.29
CA LYS A 97 9.25 19.94 -6.88
C LYS A 97 10.19 20.41 -8.00
N LEU A 98 9.88 20.09 -9.25
CA LEU A 98 10.64 20.60 -10.40
C LEU A 98 10.51 22.13 -10.49
N VAL A 99 9.30 22.67 -10.40
CA VAL A 99 9.06 24.13 -10.43
C VAL A 99 9.80 24.84 -9.29
N GLU A 100 9.77 24.28 -8.08
CA GLU A 100 10.48 24.84 -6.92
C GLU A 100 11.99 24.94 -7.20
N VAL A 101 12.61 23.86 -7.65
CA VAL A 101 14.06 23.82 -7.94
C VAL A 101 14.43 24.73 -9.11
N MET A 102 13.61 24.79 -10.15
CA MET A 102 13.87 25.68 -11.29
C MET A 102 13.70 27.15 -10.92
N THR A 103 12.75 27.48 -10.03
CA THR A 103 12.59 28.83 -9.49
C THR A 103 13.83 29.25 -8.69
N GLU A 104 14.35 28.37 -7.82
CA GLU A 104 15.59 28.61 -7.07
C GLU A 104 16.79 28.82 -8.01
N TYR A 105 16.86 28.07 -9.11
CA TYR A 105 17.86 28.27 -10.14
C TYR A 105 17.74 29.66 -10.78
N ASN A 106 16.53 30.09 -11.16
CA ASN A 106 16.29 31.42 -11.72
C ASN A 106 16.69 32.53 -10.73
N THR A 107 16.28 32.41 -9.46
CA THR A 107 16.67 33.37 -8.40
C THR A 107 18.19 33.43 -8.23
N THR A 108 18.89 32.29 -8.35
CA THR A 108 20.35 32.24 -8.31
C THR A 108 20.98 33.01 -9.49
N GLN A 109 20.45 32.81 -10.70
CA GLN A 109 20.92 33.50 -11.90
C GLN A 109 20.67 35.01 -11.82
N THR A 110 19.47 35.45 -11.44
CA THR A 110 19.15 36.88 -11.24
C THR A 110 20.05 37.51 -10.19
N ARG A 111 20.32 36.82 -9.07
CA ARG A 111 21.24 37.33 -8.03
C ARG A 111 22.66 37.53 -8.57
N PHE A 112 23.14 36.65 -9.44
CA PHE A 112 24.45 36.80 -10.08
C PHE A 112 24.46 37.98 -11.07
N ARG A 113 23.36 38.20 -11.81
CA ARG A 113 23.17 39.38 -12.68
C ARG A 113 23.35 40.68 -11.90
N GLU A 114 22.56 40.84 -10.82
CA GLU A 114 22.56 42.07 -10.00
C GLU A 114 23.92 42.34 -9.37
N ARG A 115 24.60 41.31 -8.86
CA ARG A 115 25.96 41.44 -8.32
C ARG A 115 26.99 41.81 -9.39
N SER A 116 26.82 41.32 -10.62
CA SER A 116 27.70 41.66 -11.74
C SER A 116 27.46 43.09 -12.21
N LYS A 117 26.20 43.52 -12.28
CA LYS A 117 25.81 44.92 -12.56
C LYS A 117 26.43 45.88 -11.55
N GLY A 118 26.27 45.63 -10.26
CA GLY A 118 26.86 46.48 -9.21
C GLY A 118 28.40 46.54 -9.23
N ARG A 119 29.05 45.48 -9.73
CA ARG A 119 30.51 45.52 -9.98
C ARG A 119 30.88 46.40 -11.16
N ILE A 120 30.16 46.29 -12.27
CA ILE A 120 30.37 47.16 -13.45
C ILE A 120 30.18 48.63 -13.05
N GLN A 121 29.12 48.94 -12.31
CA GLN A 121 28.87 50.29 -11.79
C GLN A 121 30.07 50.82 -10.99
N ARG A 122 30.57 50.02 -10.03
CA ARG A 122 31.73 50.41 -9.23
C ARG A 122 33.00 50.60 -10.07
N GLN A 123 33.21 49.81 -11.11
CA GLN A 123 34.35 49.98 -12.02
C GLN A 123 34.20 51.24 -12.88
N LEU A 124 32.98 51.60 -13.31
CA LEU A 124 32.71 52.85 -14.03
C LEU A 124 32.98 54.07 -13.15
N GLU A 125 32.60 54.04 -11.87
CA GLU A 125 32.93 55.09 -10.91
C GLU A 125 34.46 55.29 -10.76
N ILE A 126 35.24 54.20 -10.75
CA ILE A 126 36.73 54.27 -10.71
C ILE A 126 37.29 54.96 -11.95
N THR A 127 36.67 54.75 -13.11
CA THR A 127 37.05 55.44 -14.36
C THR A 127 36.59 56.89 -14.44
N GLY A 128 35.83 57.38 -13.45
CA GLY A 128 35.30 58.74 -13.39
C GLY A 128 33.95 58.94 -14.10
N LYS A 129 33.29 57.86 -14.54
CA LYS A 129 31.95 57.91 -15.14
C LYS A 129 30.90 57.51 -14.11
N ASN A 130 30.24 58.52 -13.52
CA ASN A 130 29.05 58.27 -12.70
C ASN A 130 27.88 57.94 -13.62
N THR A 131 27.28 56.77 -13.44
CA THR A 131 26.15 56.28 -14.24
C THR A 131 25.00 55.94 -13.29
N THR A 132 23.78 56.34 -13.64
CA THR A 132 22.60 55.91 -12.88
C THR A 132 22.30 54.44 -13.14
N ASP A 133 21.44 53.84 -12.32
CA ASP A 133 21.08 52.43 -12.48
C ASP A 133 20.34 52.18 -13.80
N GLU A 134 19.52 53.14 -14.23
CA GLU A 134 18.77 53.13 -15.47
C GLU A 134 19.68 53.28 -16.69
N GLU A 135 20.61 54.24 -16.67
CA GLU A 135 21.60 54.42 -17.74
C GLU A 135 22.48 53.18 -17.88
N LEU A 136 22.89 52.58 -16.76
CA LEU A 136 23.66 51.34 -16.79
C LEU A 136 22.87 50.17 -17.38
N GLU A 137 21.58 50.09 -17.10
CA GLU A 137 20.70 49.06 -17.68
C GLU A 137 20.58 49.24 -19.21
N GLU A 138 20.35 50.45 -19.69
CA GLU A 138 20.33 50.76 -21.13
C GLU A 138 21.65 50.38 -21.82
N MET A 139 22.78 50.63 -21.14
CA MET A 139 24.10 50.23 -21.63
C MET A 139 24.24 48.70 -21.74
N LEU A 140 23.71 47.95 -20.77
CA LEU A 140 23.71 46.48 -20.81
C LEU A 140 22.77 45.93 -21.90
N GLU A 141 21.60 46.53 -22.08
CA GLU A 141 20.63 46.13 -23.10
C GLU A 141 21.12 46.37 -24.53
N SER A 142 21.94 47.40 -24.73
CA SER A 142 22.54 47.71 -26.05
C SER A 142 23.38 46.56 -26.62
N GLY A 143 23.87 45.65 -25.75
CA GLY A 143 24.67 44.48 -26.13
C GLY A 143 26.03 44.81 -26.74
N ASN A 144 26.42 46.09 -26.81
CA ASN A 144 27.67 46.53 -27.42
C ASN A 144 28.72 46.84 -26.34
N PRO A 145 29.79 46.04 -26.19
CA PRO A 145 30.84 46.28 -25.19
C PRO A 145 31.55 47.63 -25.35
N SER A 146 31.55 48.21 -26.57
CA SER A 146 32.24 49.48 -26.81
C SER A 146 31.58 50.66 -26.12
N ILE A 147 30.31 50.55 -25.71
CA ILE A 147 29.57 51.60 -25.00
C ILE A 147 30.21 51.93 -23.64
N PHE A 148 30.90 50.96 -23.03
CA PHE A 148 31.64 51.17 -21.80
C PHE A 148 32.98 51.88 -22.04
N THR A 149 33.49 51.90 -23.27
CA THR A 149 34.83 52.43 -23.60
C THR A 149 34.80 53.77 -24.36
N SER A 150 33.66 54.16 -24.95
CA SER A 150 33.59 55.31 -25.88
C SER A 150 33.93 56.66 -25.25
N ASP A 151 33.64 56.81 -23.96
CA ASP A 151 33.76 58.10 -23.26
C ASP A 151 34.94 58.13 -22.28
N ILE A 152 35.72 57.05 -22.21
CA ILE A 152 36.75 56.85 -21.19
C ILE A 152 38.14 56.99 -21.81
N ILE A 153 38.89 57.99 -21.36
CA ILE A 153 40.29 58.19 -21.74
C ILE A 153 41.14 57.09 -21.08
N SER A 154 41.66 56.16 -21.87
CA SER A 154 42.42 54.98 -21.42
C SER A 154 43.90 55.25 -21.06
N ASP A 155 44.19 56.43 -20.54
CA ASP A 155 45.58 56.90 -20.31
C ASP A 155 46.23 56.26 -19.07
N SER A 156 45.42 55.82 -18.10
CA SER A 156 45.92 55.16 -16.88
C SER A 156 45.84 53.63 -16.99
N GLN A 157 46.87 52.96 -16.47
CA GLN A 157 46.88 51.49 -16.31
C GLN A 157 45.68 51.01 -15.46
N ILE A 158 45.25 51.82 -14.49
CA ILE A 158 44.08 51.54 -13.63
C ILE A 158 42.80 51.53 -14.47
N THR A 159 42.63 52.51 -15.35
CA THR A 159 41.48 52.62 -16.26
C THR A 159 41.41 51.43 -17.21
N ARG A 160 42.54 51.01 -17.79
CA ARG A 160 42.60 49.82 -18.66
C ARG A 160 42.19 48.55 -17.92
N GLN A 161 42.61 48.38 -16.68
CA GLN A 161 42.24 47.22 -15.87
C GLN A 161 40.73 47.21 -15.54
N ALA A 162 40.17 48.37 -15.17
CA ALA A 162 38.73 48.53 -14.92
C ALA A 162 37.91 48.19 -16.16
N LEU A 163 38.32 48.68 -17.34
CA LEU A 163 37.66 48.38 -18.62
C LEU A 163 37.68 46.88 -18.97
N ASN A 164 38.82 46.21 -18.78
CA ASN A 164 38.93 44.76 -19.01
C ASN A 164 38.02 43.96 -18.07
N GLU A 165 37.88 44.38 -16.81
CA GLU A 165 36.96 43.77 -15.86
C GLU A 165 35.50 44.00 -16.29
N ILE A 166 35.14 45.22 -16.69
CA ILE A 166 33.80 45.56 -17.20
C ILE A 166 33.44 44.68 -18.39
N GLU A 167 34.32 44.56 -19.39
CA GLU A 167 34.07 43.73 -20.58
C GLU A 167 33.87 42.25 -20.22
N SER A 168 34.72 41.71 -19.34
CA SER A 168 34.61 40.33 -18.85
C SER A 168 33.28 40.09 -18.15
N ARG A 169 32.80 41.04 -17.33
CA ARG A 169 31.51 40.95 -16.62
C ARG A 169 30.31 41.11 -17.54
N HIS A 170 30.39 42.03 -18.50
CA HIS A 170 29.36 42.19 -19.52
C HIS A 170 29.18 40.87 -20.30
N LYS A 171 30.28 40.21 -20.68
CA LYS A 171 30.23 38.89 -21.32
C LYS A 171 29.57 37.82 -20.44
N ASP A 172 29.83 37.85 -19.13
CA ASP A 172 29.20 36.93 -18.19
C ASP A 172 27.67 37.18 -18.08
N ILE A 173 27.24 38.45 -18.06
CA ILE A 173 25.81 38.85 -18.10
C ILE A 173 25.16 38.40 -19.41
N MET A 174 25.81 38.53 -20.55
CA MET A 174 25.26 38.08 -21.84
C MET A 174 25.02 36.57 -21.90
N LYS A 175 25.96 35.78 -21.38
CA LYS A 175 25.80 34.32 -21.27
C LYS A 175 24.67 33.95 -20.30
N LEU A 176 24.60 34.67 -19.19
CA LEU A 176 23.54 34.51 -18.19
C LEU A 176 22.16 34.77 -18.77
N GLU A 177 21.97 35.87 -19.50
CA GLU A 177 20.69 36.20 -20.11
C GLU A 177 20.28 35.19 -21.19
N SER A 178 21.23 34.68 -21.99
CA SER A 178 20.95 33.57 -22.90
C SER A 178 20.46 32.32 -22.16
N SER A 179 21.07 32.00 -21.02
CA SER A 179 20.62 30.92 -20.15
C SER A 179 19.22 31.18 -19.58
N ILE A 180 18.93 32.39 -19.10
CA ILE A 180 17.61 32.76 -18.56
C ILE A 180 16.52 32.71 -19.65
N ARG A 181 16.79 33.24 -20.86
CA ARG A 181 15.88 33.14 -22.00
C ARG A 181 15.58 31.68 -22.37
N ALA A 182 16.59 30.82 -22.35
CA ALA A 182 16.38 29.38 -22.57
C ALA A 182 15.57 28.69 -21.48
N LEU A 183 15.54 29.22 -20.25
CA LEU A 183 14.69 28.72 -19.16
C LEU A 183 13.26 29.24 -19.27
N HIS A 184 13.07 30.44 -19.83
CA HIS A 184 11.75 31.04 -19.99
C HIS A 184 10.79 30.12 -20.76
N ASP A 185 11.25 29.50 -21.84
CA ASP A 185 10.43 28.54 -22.62
C ASP A 185 9.97 27.35 -21.75
N MET A 186 10.84 26.87 -20.87
CA MET A 186 10.52 25.80 -19.92
C MET A 186 9.55 26.29 -18.83
N PHE A 187 9.69 27.53 -18.35
CA PHE A 187 8.76 28.11 -17.36
C PHE A 187 7.36 28.30 -17.92
N MET A 188 7.23 28.69 -19.20
CA MET A 188 5.93 28.80 -19.86
C MET A 188 5.23 27.45 -19.94
N ASP A 189 5.96 26.40 -20.27
CA ASP A 189 5.44 25.04 -20.23
C ASP A 189 5.08 24.57 -18.80
N MET A 190 5.87 24.97 -17.79
CA MET A 190 5.62 24.62 -16.40
C MET A 190 4.45 25.39 -15.78
N ALA A 191 4.10 26.57 -16.30
CA ALA A 191 2.95 27.35 -15.85
C ALA A 191 1.62 26.58 -16.00
N MET A 192 1.50 25.72 -17.02
CA MET A 192 0.35 24.80 -17.15
C MET A 192 0.26 23.79 -15.99
N PHE A 193 1.39 23.33 -15.45
CA PHE A 193 1.41 22.46 -14.26
C PHE A 193 1.12 23.21 -12.96
N VAL A 194 1.31 24.54 -12.94
CA VAL A 194 1.02 25.39 -11.78
C VAL A 194 -0.48 25.67 -11.65
N GLU A 195 -1.20 25.81 -12.75
CA GLU A 195 -2.65 26.06 -12.75
C GLU A 195 -3.45 24.88 -12.14
N THR A 196 -2.92 23.66 -12.25
CA THR A 196 -3.48 22.46 -11.61
C THR A 196 -3.14 22.32 -10.10
N GLN A 197 -2.36 23.24 -9.50
CA GLN A 197 -1.98 23.16 -8.07
C GLN A 197 -3.15 23.44 -7.11
N GLY A 198 -4.19 24.15 -7.54
CA GLY A 198 -5.40 24.36 -6.74
C GLY A 198 -6.14 23.05 -6.41
N GLU A 199 -5.95 22.00 -7.22
CA GLU A 199 -6.55 20.68 -7.00
C GLU A 199 -5.68 19.74 -6.15
N MET A 200 -4.37 20.00 -6.01
CA MET A 200 -3.43 19.09 -5.32
C MET A 200 -3.65 19.04 -3.80
N ILE A 201 -3.79 20.21 -3.15
CA ILE A 201 -4.09 20.29 -1.70
C ILE A 201 -5.43 19.61 -1.41
N ASN A 202 -6.44 19.94 -2.23
CA ASN A 202 -7.77 19.35 -2.13
C ASN A 202 -7.76 17.83 -2.39
N SER A 203 -6.89 17.33 -3.27
CA SER A 203 -6.79 15.91 -3.59
C SER A 203 -6.08 15.09 -2.52
N ILE A 204 -5.06 15.61 -1.84
CA ILE A 204 -4.42 14.89 -0.71
C ILE A 204 -5.39 14.81 0.46
N GLU A 205 -6.02 15.93 0.83
CA GLU A 205 -7.04 15.97 1.88
C GLU A 205 -8.20 15.03 1.54
N LYS A 206 -8.74 15.12 0.31
CA LYS A 206 -9.79 14.21 -0.18
C LYS A 206 -9.34 12.76 -0.24
N ASN A 207 -8.08 12.48 -0.57
CA ASN A 207 -7.58 11.12 -0.64
C ASN A 207 -7.43 10.48 0.74
N VAL A 208 -6.98 11.26 1.73
CA VAL A 208 -6.88 10.87 3.14
C VAL A 208 -8.28 10.72 3.74
N MET A 209 -9.21 11.65 3.47
CA MET A 209 -10.61 11.55 3.89
C MET A 209 -11.26 10.28 3.31
N ASN A 210 -11.15 10.03 2.01
CA ASN A 210 -11.71 8.83 1.39
C ASN A 210 -11.11 7.54 1.97
N ALA A 211 -9.80 7.50 2.24
CA ALA A 211 -9.16 6.34 2.85
C ALA A 211 -9.65 6.11 4.30
N SER A 212 -9.82 7.18 5.07
CA SER A 212 -10.45 7.14 6.39
C SER A 212 -11.88 6.60 6.32
N ASP A 213 -12.68 7.08 5.37
CA ASP A 213 -14.06 6.64 5.16
C ASP A 213 -14.14 5.14 4.81
N TYR A 214 -13.27 4.64 3.93
CA TYR A 214 -13.22 3.20 3.61
C TYR A 214 -12.86 2.34 4.84
N VAL A 215 -11.92 2.80 5.67
CA VAL A 215 -11.54 2.09 6.90
C VAL A 215 -12.69 2.11 7.91
N GLU A 216 -13.42 3.22 8.01
CA GLU A 216 -14.60 3.34 8.86
C GLU A 216 -15.73 2.41 8.40
N HIS A 217 -16.06 2.39 7.11
CA HIS A 217 -17.06 1.47 6.55
C HIS A 217 -16.64 0.01 6.73
N ALA A 218 -15.37 -0.34 6.52
CA ALA A 218 -14.86 -1.68 6.78
C ALA A 218 -14.96 -2.08 8.26
N LYS A 219 -14.72 -1.13 9.18
CA LYS A 219 -14.92 -1.35 10.62
C LYS A 219 -16.38 -1.58 10.97
N GLU A 220 -17.31 -0.89 10.32
CA GLU A 220 -18.74 -1.13 10.51
C GLU A 220 -19.18 -2.50 9.97
N GLU A 221 -18.75 -2.87 8.77
CA GLU A 221 -19.09 -4.16 8.16
C GLU A 221 -18.50 -5.33 8.95
N THR A 222 -17.26 -5.22 9.45
CA THR A 222 -16.68 -6.23 10.36
C THR A 222 -17.46 -6.32 11.68
N LYS A 223 -17.93 -5.20 12.24
CA LYS A 223 -18.78 -5.20 13.44
C LYS A 223 -20.15 -5.84 13.18
N LYS A 224 -20.76 -5.61 12.01
CA LYS A 224 -21.99 -6.29 11.59
C LYS A 224 -21.75 -7.79 11.40
N ALA A 225 -20.65 -8.19 10.76
CA ALA A 225 -20.28 -9.58 10.56
C ALA A 225 -20.10 -10.33 11.89
N VAL A 226 -19.45 -9.73 12.90
CA VAL A 226 -19.33 -10.32 14.25
C VAL A 226 -20.70 -10.47 14.93
N LYS A 227 -21.60 -9.49 14.77
CA LYS A 227 -22.99 -9.58 15.26
C LYS A 227 -23.77 -10.70 14.56
N TYR A 228 -23.63 -10.86 13.25
CA TYR A 228 -24.25 -11.96 12.52
C TYR A 228 -23.68 -13.32 12.93
N GLN A 229 -22.36 -13.44 13.08
CA GLN A 229 -21.69 -14.66 13.50
C GLN A 229 -22.14 -15.09 14.91
N SER A 230 -22.25 -14.14 15.85
CA SER A 230 -22.72 -14.41 17.21
C SER A 230 -24.20 -14.80 17.26
N LYS A 231 -25.07 -14.17 16.45
CA LYS A 231 -26.47 -14.58 16.30
C LYS A 231 -26.60 -15.98 15.68
N ALA A 232 -25.83 -16.28 14.63
CA ALA A 232 -25.81 -17.59 13.98
C ALA A 232 -25.35 -18.70 14.93
N ARG A 233 -24.32 -18.46 15.76
CA ARG A 233 -23.88 -19.40 16.82
C ARG A 233 -25.00 -19.68 17.83
N ARG A 234 -25.75 -18.65 18.23
CA ARG A 234 -26.88 -18.79 19.16
C ARG A 234 -27.99 -19.67 18.56
N VAL A 235 -28.37 -19.42 17.30
CA VAL A 235 -29.41 -20.22 16.61
C VAL A 235 -28.95 -21.67 16.43
N ARG A 236 -27.69 -21.90 16.07
CA ARG A 236 -27.11 -23.25 15.93
C ARG A 236 -27.12 -24.03 17.25
N PHE A 237 -26.89 -23.36 18.38
CA PHE A 237 -26.94 -24.01 19.70
C PHE A 237 -28.37 -24.43 20.06
N PHE A 238 -29.36 -23.55 19.83
CA PHE A 238 -30.77 -23.87 20.09
C PHE A 238 -31.31 -24.95 19.16
N SER A 239 -30.99 -24.89 17.85
CA SER A 239 -31.42 -25.93 16.90
C SER A 239 -30.78 -27.29 17.21
N GLY A 240 -29.50 -27.31 17.61
CA GLY A 240 -28.81 -28.51 18.06
C GLY A 240 -29.44 -29.14 19.30
N PHE A 241 -29.76 -28.33 20.32
CA PHE A 241 -30.40 -28.81 21.55
C PHE A 241 -31.76 -29.46 21.26
N SER A 242 -32.62 -28.80 20.46
CA SER A 242 -33.93 -29.35 20.08
C SER A 242 -33.83 -30.71 19.38
N ILE A 243 -32.86 -30.89 18.48
CA ILE A 243 -32.64 -32.17 17.79
C ILE A 243 -32.20 -33.26 18.78
N THR A 244 -31.27 -32.95 19.69
CA THR A 244 -30.81 -33.92 20.71
C THR A 244 -31.93 -34.36 21.65
N GLN A 245 -32.82 -33.44 22.04
CA GLN A 245 -33.99 -33.75 22.88
C GLN A 245 -34.98 -34.66 22.16
N LEU A 246 -35.26 -34.42 20.87
CA LEU A 246 -36.13 -35.28 20.06
C LEU A 246 -35.55 -36.69 19.91
N ILE A 247 -34.25 -36.82 19.63
CA ILE A 247 -33.59 -38.13 19.53
C ILE A 247 -33.66 -38.86 20.86
N TRP A 248 -33.34 -38.19 21.97
CA TRP A 248 -33.40 -38.76 23.31
C TRP A 248 -34.81 -39.24 23.68
N HIS A 249 -35.84 -38.45 23.36
CA HIS A 249 -37.24 -38.83 23.57
C HIS A 249 -37.61 -40.09 22.78
N ASN A 250 -37.27 -40.16 21.48
CA ASN A 250 -37.54 -41.33 20.65
C ASN A 250 -36.84 -42.59 21.19
N ILE A 251 -35.57 -42.48 21.60
CA ILE A 251 -34.82 -43.60 22.20
C ILE A 251 -35.51 -44.08 23.50
N LYS A 252 -35.94 -43.15 24.35
CA LYS A 252 -36.64 -43.47 25.61
C LYS A 252 -37.98 -44.18 25.36
N VAL A 253 -38.74 -43.75 24.36
CA VAL A 253 -39.99 -44.40 23.95
C VAL A 253 -39.73 -45.82 23.48
N VAL A 254 -38.76 -46.02 22.58
CA VAL A 254 -38.38 -47.36 22.08
C VAL A 254 -37.98 -48.27 23.24
N PHE A 255 -37.12 -47.80 24.15
CA PHE A 255 -36.69 -48.57 25.32
C PHE A 255 -37.86 -48.94 26.24
N THR A 256 -38.82 -48.03 26.43
CA THR A 256 -40.02 -48.28 27.26
C THR A 256 -40.93 -49.32 26.61
N VAL A 257 -41.17 -49.22 25.30
CA VAL A 257 -41.97 -50.18 24.55
C VAL A 257 -41.31 -51.55 24.54
N VAL A 258 -40.00 -51.64 24.27
CA VAL A 258 -39.26 -52.91 24.30
C VAL A 258 -39.34 -53.57 25.67
N ASN A 259 -39.11 -52.83 26.76
CA ASN A 259 -39.26 -53.36 28.11
C ASN A 259 -40.68 -53.82 28.42
N PHE A 260 -41.70 -53.03 28.02
CA PHE A 260 -43.11 -53.39 28.21
C PHE A 260 -43.49 -54.65 27.42
N THR A 261 -42.99 -54.79 26.19
CA THR A 261 -43.23 -55.96 25.33
C THR A 261 -42.52 -57.19 25.89
N CYS A 262 -41.28 -57.03 26.38
CA CYS A 262 -40.50 -58.10 27.00
C CYS A 262 -41.14 -58.59 28.30
N CYS A 263 -41.67 -57.68 29.12
CA CYS A 263 -42.39 -58.00 30.34
C CYS A 263 -43.69 -58.77 30.06
N ASN A 264 -44.48 -58.32 29.07
CA ASN A 264 -45.67 -59.06 28.62
C ASN A 264 -45.31 -60.44 28.05
N LEU A 265 -44.23 -60.55 27.27
CA LEU A 265 -43.81 -61.83 26.69
C LEU A 265 -43.37 -62.83 27.77
N MET A 266 -42.70 -62.37 28.83
CA MET A 266 -42.41 -63.22 30.00
C MET A 266 -43.68 -63.64 30.74
N PHE A 267 -44.65 -62.74 30.90
CA PHE A 267 -45.93 -63.07 31.53
C PHE A 267 -46.70 -64.15 30.75
N PHE A 268 -46.77 -64.03 29.42
CA PHE A 268 -47.41 -65.04 28.57
C PHE A 268 -46.68 -66.38 28.59
N LYS A 269 -45.33 -66.39 28.60
CA LYS A 269 -44.56 -67.63 28.73
C LYS A 269 -44.79 -68.32 30.08
N CYS A 270 -44.85 -67.57 31.18
CA CYS A 270 -45.19 -68.12 32.50
C CYS A 270 -46.61 -68.69 32.54
N LEU A 271 -47.59 -68.01 31.94
CA LEU A 271 -48.97 -68.49 31.88
C LEU A 271 -49.10 -69.75 31.00
N HIS A 272 -48.36 -69.83 29.90
CA HIS A 272 -48.38 -71.02 29.05
C HIS A 272 -47.71 -72.22 29.73
N LEU A 273 -46.63 -72.01 30.48
CA LEU A 273 -46.00 -73.08 31.27
C LEU A 273 -46.93 -73.59 32.37
N SER A 274 -47.66 -72.71 33.05
CA SER A 274 -48.61 -73.13 34.09
C SER A 274 -49.82 -73.87 33.50
N ILE A 275 -50.32 -73.46 32.34
CA ILE A 275 -51.37 -74.20 31.61
C ILE A 275 -50.88 -75.57 31.16
N LEU A 276 -49.67 -75.68 30.61
CA LEU A 276 -49.10 -76.97 30.20
C LEU A 276 -48.92 -77.92 31.38
N LEU A 277 -48.46 -77.42 32.53
CA LEU A 277 -48.39 -78.19 33.78
C LEU A 277 -49.78 -78.69 34.21
N TRP A 278 -50.81 -77.85 34.10
CA TRP A 278 -52.18 -78.23 34.43
C TRP A 278 -52.75 -79.29 33.47
N VAL A 279 -52.50 -79.15 32.16
CA VAL A 279 -52.90 -80.15 31.15
C VAL A 279 -52.16 -81.47 31.35
N CYS A 280 -50.88 -81.44 31.73
CA CYS A 280 -50.10 -82.64 32.02
C CYS A 280 -50.68 -83.40 33.23
N VAL A 281 -51.04 -82.66 34.30
CA VAL A 281 -51.74 -83.22 35.47
C VAL A 281 -53.13 -83.76 35.11
N CYS A 282 -53.85 -83.09 34.20
CA CYS A 282 -55.19 -83.52 33.77
C CYS A 282 -55.17 -84.75 32.84
N SER A 283 -54.17 -84.87 31.95
CA SER A 283 -53.94 -86.07 31.13
C SER A 283 -53.54 -87.29 31.96
N MET A 284 -52.75 -87.11 33.03
CA MET A 284 -52.48 -88.20 33.98
C MET A 284 -53.75 -88.71 34.66
N HIS A 285 -54.80 -87.88 34.80
CA HIS A 285 -56.06 -88.27 35.42
C HIS A 285 -57.01 -89.06 34.47
N GLN A 286 -56.87 -88.93 33.15
CA GLN A 286 -57.72 -89.64 32.17
C GLN A 286 -57.20 -91.04 31.77
N CYS A 287 -55.93 -91.34 32.02
CA CYS A 287 -55.34 -92.67 31.76
C CYS A 287 -55.68 -93.74 32.83
N TRP A 288 -56.47 -93.40 33.86
CA TRP A 288 -56.74 -94.26 35.03
C TRP A 288 -58.04 -95.08 34.96
N ARG A 289 -58.69 -95.19 33.79
CA ARG A 289 -60.05 -95.74 33.66
C ARG A 289 -60.21 -96.94 32.72
N VAL A 290 -59.27 -97.90 32.66
CA VAL A 290 -59.47 -99.25 32.07
C VAL A 290 -58.61 -100.31 32.79
N PHE A 291 -59.22 -101.02 33.77
CA PHE A 291 -59.12 -102.47 34.11
C PHE A 291 -57.75 -103.20 34.32
N PRO A 292 -57.66 -104.30 35.12
CA PRO A 292 -57.86 -104.44 36.57
C PRO A 292 -56.67 -105.17 37.30
N SER A 293 -56.68 -105.12 38.66
CA SER A 293 -56.34 -106.15 39.68
C SER A 293 -55.11 -107.07 39.49
N ASN A 294 -54.24 -107.39 40.46
CA ASN A 294 -54.32 -107.40 41.93
C ASN A 294 -52.91 -107.69 42.51
N THR A 295 -52.60 -107.14 43.71
CA THR A 295 -51.84 -107.70 44.87
C THR A 295 -50.69 -108.70 44.64
N GLN A 296 -49.50 -108.65 45.26
CA GLN A 296 -49.00 -108.21 46.58
C GLN A 296 -47.51 -107.83 46.43
N GLY A 297 -46.94 -106.85 47.15
CA GLY A 297 -46.31 -107.08 48.46
C GLY A 297 -44.81 -106.72 48.41
N GLN A 298 -44.39 -105.73 49.22
CA GLN A 298 -43.12 -104.97 49.21
C GLN A 298 -41.84 -105.75 49.60
N PRO A 299 -40.64 -105.20 49.24
CA PRO A 299 -39.63 -104.75 50.23
C PRO A 299 -39.01 -103.35 49.88
N GLN A 300 -38.54 -102.48 50.80
CA GLN A 300 -37.22 -102.39 51.51
C GLN A 300 -36.01 -102.02 50.59
N PRO A 301 -34.89 -101.41 51.08
CA PRO A 301 -34.56 -100.01 50.79
C PRO A 301 -33.11 -99.70 50.27
N PHE A 302 -32.86 -98.44 49.85
CA PHE A 302 -31.58 -97.65 49.84
C PHE A 302 -30.29 -98.27 49.17
N PRO A 303 -29.12 -97.58 49.00
CA PRO A 303 -28.78 -96.15 48.87
C PRO A 303 -27.69 -95.82 47.78
N THR A 304 -27.27 -94.54 47.75
CA THR A 304 -25.89 -93.99 47.58
C THR A 304 -25.13 -93.86 46.24
N SER A 305 -24.57 -92.64 46.10
CA SER A 305 -23.22 -92.29 45.57
C SER A 305 -23.04 -92.32 44.03
N SER A 306 -22.22 -91.51 43.36
CA SER A 306 -21.34 -90.37 43.64
C SER A 306 -20.61 -90.01 42.33
N CYS A 307 -19.91 -88.86 42.32
CA CYS A 307 -18.69 -88.57 41.54
C CYS A 307 -18.86 -88.19 40.03
N PHE A 308 -18.50 -86.94 39.68
CA PHE A 308 -17.21 -86.47 39.10
C PHE A 308 -17.24 -86.53 37.55
N GLU A 309 -16.65 -85.67 36.73
CA GLU A 309 -15.83 -84.45 36.87
C GLU A 309 -15.68 -83.84 35.44
N GLU A 310 -15.59 -82.51 35.39
CA GLU A 310 -14.60 -81.68 34.67
C GLU A 310 -14.37 -81.56 33.14
N ARG A 311 -13.92 -80.31 32.85
CA ARG A 311 -13.18 -79.70 31.71
C ARG A 311 -14.00 -79.27 30.48
N GLY A 312 -13.88 -78.06 29.93
CA GLY A 312 -12.85 -77.00 30.01
C GLY A 312 -12.48 -76.59 28.57
N ILE A 313 -12.57 -75.32 28.15
CA ILE A 313 -11.46 -74.37 27.80
C ILE A 313 -12.15 -73.29 26.91
N ASN A 314 -12.23 -72.01 27.29
CA ASN A 314 -11.29 -70.88 27.11
C ASN A 314 -10.97 -70.47 25.65
N ASP A 315 -11.29 -69.21 25.28
CA ASP A 315 -10.30 -68.16 25.00
C ASP A 315 -10.95 -66.84 24.55
N GLY A 316 -10.39 -65.73 25.00
CA GLY A 316 -10.78 -64.36 24.65
C GLY A 316 -9.85 -63.72 23.61
N ALA A 317 -10.23 -62.53 23.13
CA ALA A 317 -9.29 -61.59 22.52
C ALA A 317 -9.82 -60.15 22.63
N THR A 318 -9.08 -59.35 23.39
CA THR A 318 -8.98 -57.89 23.35
C THR A 318 -7.95 -57.51 22.30
N SER A 319 -8.06 -56.32 21.69
CA SER A 319 -6.88 -55.52 21.28
C SER A 319 -7.26 -54.04 21.10
N PRO A 320 -6.32 -53.10 21.30
CA PRO A 320 -6.51 -51.66 21.13
C PRO A 320 -6.44 -51.18 19.67
#